data_AF-A0A1G7QGY1-F1
#
_entry.id   AF-A0A1G7QGY1-F1
#
_cell.length_a   1.000
_cell.length_b   1.000
_cell.length_c   1.000
_cell.angle_alpha   90.00
_cell.angle_beta   90.00
_cell.angle_gamma   90.00
#
_symmetry.space_group_name_H-M   'P 1'
#
loop_
_entity.id
_entity.type
_entity.pdbx_description
1 polymer ?
#
loop_
_entity_poly.entity_id
_entity_poly.type
_entity_poly.pdbx_seq_one_letter_code
_entity_poly.pdbx_strand_id
1 'polypeptide(L)' 'MIEAVADRLEGAPRQLRRRWSDEFKAQVVMEALEPGASVSAIARRIGIHPSQLFAWRRDARAERR' A
#
# COMPACT_ATOMS: atom_id res chain seq x y z
N MET A 1 -1.25 -10.75 0.96
CA MET A 1 -2.61 -11.21 1.36
C MET A 1 -3.42 -9.98 1.71
N ILE A 2 -4.62 -9.81 1.13
CA ILE A 2 -5.49 -8.68 1.47
C ILE A 2 -6.38 -9.12 2.62
N GLU A 3 -6.10 -8.60 3.81
CA GLU A 3 -6.98 -8.84 4.95
C GLU A 3 -7.99 -7.71 5.02
N ALA A 4 -9.23 -8.02 4.62
CA ALA A 4 -10.33 -7.08 4.66
C ALA A 4 -10.85 -6.93 6.10
N VAL A 5 -10.12 -6.20 6.93
CA VAL A 5 -10.54 -5.91 8.31
C VAL A 5 -11.43 -4.66 8.32
N ALA A 6 -12.73 -4.87 8.48
CA ALA A 6 -13.71 -3.82 8.75
C ALA A 6 -13.49 -3.29 10.17
N ASP A 7 -12.72 -2.22 10.34
CA ASP A 7 -12.63 -1.56 11.63
C ASP A 7 -13.53 -0.31 11.67
N ARG A 8 -14.31 -0.29 12.75
CA ARG A 8 -15.50 0.48 13.11
C ARG A 8 -15.31 2.01 13.05
N LEU A 9 -16.12 2.68 12.23
CA LEU A 9 -16.55 4.07 12.45
C LEU A 9 -18.06 4.13 12.16
N GLU A 10 -18.85 4.52 13.15
CA GLU A 10 -20.30 4.71 12.99
C GLU A 10 -20.57 5.91 12.07
N GLY A 11 -21.43 5.73 11.07
CA GLY A 11 -22.08 6.84 10.35
C GLY A 11 -21.69 7.11 8.89
N ALA A 12 -20.67 6.45 8.31
CA ALA A 12 -20.30 6.64 6.90
C ALA A 12 -20.55 5.37 6.05
N PRO A 13 -20.97 5.48 4.77
CA PRO A 13 -21.19 4.31 3.92
C PRO A 13 -19.91 3.48 3.82
N ARG A 14 -20.03 2.18 4.15
CA ARG A 14 -18.96 1.20 4.38
C ARG A 14 -18.18 0.85 3.11
N GLN A 15 -17.34 1.76 2.61
CA GLN A 15 -16.22 1.35 1.77
C GLN A 15 -15.23 0.59 2.66
N LEU A 16 -15.22 -0.73 2.53
CA LEU A 16 -14.31 -1.63 3.24
C LEU A 16 -12.87 -1.17 2.98
N ARG A 17 -12.25 -0.46 3.94
CA ARG A 17 -10.88 0.02 3.79
C ARG A 17 -9.97 -1.21 3.76
N ARG A 18 -9.48 -1.58 2.58
CA ARG A 18 -8.53 -2.68 2.43
C ARG A 18 -7.33 -2.39 3.34
N ARG A 19 -7.08 -3.28 4.32
CA ARG A 19 -5.83 -3.28 5.09
C ARG A 19 -4.84 -4.18 4.37
N TRP A 20 -3.60 -3.73 4.33
CA TRP A 20 -2.48 -4.46 3.74
C TRP A 20 -1.58 -4.91 4.88
N SER A 21 -1.18 -6.18 4.89
CA SER A 21 -0.18 -6.65 5.84
C SER A 21 1.15 -5.92 5.62
N ASP A 22 1.93 -5.73 6.67
CA ASP A 22 3.21 -5.01 6.58
C ASP A 22 4.21 -5.76 5.70
N GLU A 23 4.17 -7.10 5.72
CA GLU A 23 4.91 -7.95 4.77
C GLU A 23 4.54 -7.66 3.31
N PHE A 24 3.24 -7.55 3.00
CA PHE A 24 2.80 -7.24 1.64
C PHE A 24 3.25 -5.83 1.23
N LYS A 25 3.10 -4.83 2.12
CA LYS A 25 3.59 -3.48 1.86
C LYS A 25 5.09 -3.48 1.60
N ALA A 26 5.88 -4.20 2.40
CA ALA A 26 7.32 -4.30 2.26
C ALA A 26 7.72 -4.93 0.91
N GLN A 27 7.07 -6.01 0.50
CA GLN A 27 7.31 -6.64 -0.80
C GLN A 27 7.05 -5.67 -1.97
N VAL A 28 5.91 -4.97 -1.95
CA VAL A 28 5.55 -4.02 -3.00
C VAL A 28 6.49 -2.81 -3.01
N VAL A 29 6.91 -2.34 -1.83
CA VAL A 29 7.89 -1.25 -1.71
C VAL A 29 9.24 -1.67 -2.28
N MET A 30 9.71 -2.90 -1.98
CA MET A 30 10.95 -3.43 -2.53
C MET A 30 10.90 -3.51 -4.06
N GLU A 31 9.81 -4.04 -4.62
CA GLU A 31 9.61 -4.06 -6.07
C GLU A 31 9.61 -2.64 -6.68
N ALA A 32 9.00 -1.67 -6.00
CA ALA A 32 8.97 -0.28 -6.43
C ALA A 32 10.29 0.49 -6.22
N LEU A 33 11.29 -0.11 -5.56
CA LEU A 33 12.63 0.43 -5.40
C LEU A 33 13.60 -0.09 -6.47
N GLU A 34 13.23 -1.13 -7.23
CA GLU A 34 14.07 -1.67 -8.30
C GLU A 34 14.32 -0.63 -9.42
N PRO A 35 15.54 -0.58 -10.00
CA PRO A 35 15.83 0.27 -11.13
C PRO A 35 14.88 -0.01 -12.31
N GLY A 36 14.26 1.04 -12.85
CA GLY A 36 13.28 0.91 -13.95
C GLY A 36 11.86 0.50 -13.52
N ALA A 37 11.62 0.27 -12.22
CA ALA A 37 10.28 -0.01 -11.72
C ALA A 37 9.34 1.21 -11.87
N SER A 38 8.15 0.96 -12.41
CA SER A 38 7.10 1.98 -12.52
C SER A 38 6.10 1.85 -11.37
N VAL A 39 6.14 2.81 -10.44
CA VAL A 39 5.19 2.92 -9.31
C VAL A 39 3.74 2.86 -9.79
N SER A 40 3.42 3.56 -10.88
CA SER A 40 2.07 3.60 -11.44
C SER A 40 1.65 2.27 -12.08
N ALA A 41 2.58 1.50 -12.64
CA ALA A 41 2.28 0.16 -13.17
C ALA A 41 2.05 -0.84 -12.02
N ILE A 42 2.91 -0.81 -11.00
CA ILE A 42 2.80 -1.66 -9.81
C ILE A 42 1.48 -1.38 -9.07
N ALA A 43 1.18 -0.10 -8.82
CA ALA A 43 -0.05 0.31 -8.15
C ALA A 43 -1.32 -0.16 -8.87
N ARG A 44 -1.36 -0.04 -10.21
CA ARG A 44 -2.46 -0.57 -11.04
C ARG A 44 -2.58 -2.09 -10.94
N ARG A 45 -1.46 -2.81 -10.99
CA ARG A 45 -1.43 -4.28 -10.89
C ARG A 45 -2.01 -4.80 -9.57
N ILE A 46 -1.78 -4.09 -8.47
CA ILE A 46 -2.28 -4.48 -7.13
C ILE A 46 -3.59 -3.76 -6.74
N GLY A 47 -4.13 -2.90 -7.61
CA GLY A 47 -5.41 -2.23 -7.40
C GLY A 47 -5.38 -1.13 -6.34
N ILE A 48 -4.27 -0.40 -6.20
CA ILE A 48 -4.17 0.78 -5.32
C ILE A 48 -3.89 2.05 -6.13
N HIS A 49 -4.16 3.19 -5.50
CA HIS A 49 -3.77 4.47 -6.08
C HIS A 49 -2.24 4.67 -5.97
N PRO A 50 -1.55 5.19 -7.01
CA PRO A 50 -0.10 5.40 -6.96
C PRO A 50 0.38 6.24 -5.77
N SER A 51 -0.41 7.23 -5.32
CA SER A 51 -0.07 8.04 -4.13
C SER A 51 0.07 7.21 -2.85
N GLN A 52 -0.70 6.12 -2.72
CA GLN A 52 -0.59 5.21 -1.57
C GLN A 52 0.75 4.48 -1.57
N LEU A 53 1.21 4.03 -2.75
CA LEU A 53 2.52 3.39 -2.88
C LEU A 53 3.68 4.38 -2.66
N PHE A 54 3.53 5.64 -3.08
CA PHE A 54 4.52 6.68 -2.75
C PHE A 54 4.62 6.94 -1.24
N ALA A 55 3.50 6.95 -0.52
CA ALA A 55 3.50 7.07 0.94
C ALA A 55 4.26 5.91 1.59
N TRP A 56 3.98 4.66 1.21
CA TRP A 56 4.70 3.50 1.75
C TRP A 56 6.20 3.54 1.46
N ARG A 57 6.62 4.00 0.27
CA ARG A 57 8.05 4.18 -0.04
C ARG A 57 8.73 5.21 0.86
N ARG A 58 8.02 6.28 1.21
CA ARG A 58 8.54 7.32 2.12
C ARG A 58 8.66 6.77 3.54
N ASP A 59 7.62 6.09 4.02
CA ASP A 59 7.58 5.55 5.38
C ASP A 59 8.66 4.48 5.58
N ALA A 60 8.85 3.57 4.62
CA ALA A 60 9.92 2.58 4.64
C ALA A 60 11.35 3.18 4.58
N ARG A 61 11.51 4.38 4.01
CA ARG A 61 12.79 5.11 4.07
C ARG A 61 13.01 5.79 5.41
N ALA A 62 11.94 6.22 6.07
CA ALA A 62 11.99 6.83 7.40
C ALA A 62 12.24 5.79 8.49
N GLU A 63 11.66 4.59 8.38
CA GLU A 63 11.88 3.47 9.30
C GLU A 63 13.31 2.90 9.24
N ARG A 64 14.04 3.14 8.15
CA ARG A 64 15.45 2.72 7.98
C ARG A 64 16.46 3.70 8.58
N ARG A 65 16.01 4.76 9.24
CA ARG A 65 16.83 5.82 9.84
C ARG A 65 16.79 5.77 11.35
#